data_AF-A0A2M9P7Q8-F1
#
_entry.id   AF-A0A2M9P7Q8-F1
#
_cell.length_a   1.000
_cell.length_b   1.000
_cell.length_c   1.000
_cell.angle_alpha   90.00
_cell.angle_beta   90.00
_cell.angle_gamma   90.00
#
_symmetry.space_group_name_H-M   'P 1'
#
loop_
_entity.id
_entity.type
_entity.pdbx_description
1 polymer ?
#
loop_
_entity_poly.entity_id
_entity_poly.type
_entity_poly.pdbx_seq_one_letter_code
_entity_poly.pdbx_strand_id
1 'polypeptide(L)'
;WLRRAGWGVELDPDSVGSAEGGPETVMEFHKRDRRWSQGNMQHLRLIRGKGLSPVSRLHFACGIMGYLASPLWLGLVIAAIFFGVSEGMLIPTLGAIGLVLLQKSLGVVDWLIRRPTLRTWRIVLRTAARELFLSTLIAPMVMMRQTVSVISIFAGNDCGWKPAGGARKRGDMRW
;
A
#
# COMPACT_ATOMS: atom_id res chain seq x y z
N TRP A 1 11.67 10.47 14.28
CA TRP A 1 12.36 11.39 15.22
C TRP A 1 13.87 11.40 15.06
N LEU A 2 14.53 10.24 14.89
CA LEU A 2 15.98 10.14 14.64
C LEU A 2 16.50 11.11 13.58
N ARG A 3 15.95 11.05 12.36
CA ARG A 3 16.36 11.98 11.28
C ARG A 3 16.10 13.46 11.57
N ARG A 4 15.06 13.78 12.34
CA ARG A 4 14.77 15.15 12.80
C ARG A 4 15.78 15.61 13.86
N ALA A 5 16.35 14.69 14.63
CA ALA A 5 17.40 14.95 15.60
C ALA A 5 18.81 14.94 14.98
N GLY A 6 18.92 14.96 13.64
CA GLY A 6 20.21 15.04 12.93
C GLY A 6 20.87 13.68 12.62
N TRP A 7 20.25 12.56 12.98
CA TRP A 7 20.82 11.24 12.72
C TRP A 7 20.63 10.80 11.27
N GLY A 8 21.68 10.20 10.69
CA GLY A 8 21.56 9.41 9.47
C GLY A 8 20.67 8.19 9.73
N VAL A 9 19.75 7.91 8.80
CA VAL A 9 18.90 6.71 8.84
C VAL A 9 19.04 6.04 7.49
N GLU A 10 19.51 4.81 7.50
CA GLU A 10 19.76 3.97 6.34
C GLU A 10 18.98 2.67 6.47
N LEU A 11 18.58 2.10 5.33
CA LEU A 11 18.00 0.77 5.24
C LEU A 11 19.12 -0.16 4.73
N ASP A 12 19.47 -1.16 5.52
CA ASP A 12 20.48 -2.16 5.15
C ASP A 12 19.77 -3.37 4.47
N PRO A 13 19.83 -3.48 3.12
CA PRO A 13 19.18 -4.55 2.38
C PRO A 13 19.90 -5.90 2.51
N ASP A 14 21.15 -5.90 2.97
CA ASP A 14 21.99 -7.11 3.07
C ASP A 14 21.95 -7.72 4.48
N SER A 15 21.04 -7.23 5.34
CA SER A 15 20.84 -7.76 6.69
C SER A 15 20.29 -9.20 6.65
N VAL A 16 21.22 -10.16 6.67
CA VAL A 16 20.91 -11.58 6.74
C VAL A 16 20.47 -11.90 8.18
N GLY A 17 19.16 -11.94 8.48
CA GLY A 17 18.73 -12.42 9.80
C GLY A 17 17.39 -11.99 10.41
N SER A 18 16.46 -11.38 9.68
CA SER A 18 15.11 -11.14 10.23
C SER A 18 14.06 -11.90 9.42
N ALA A 19 13.74 -13.12 9.85
CA ALA A 19 12.63 -13.89 9.30
C ALA A 19 11.38 -13.62 10.14
N GLU A 20 10.51 -12.73 9.66
CA GLU A 20 9.16 -12.57 10.21
C GLU A 20 8.17 -13.47 9.47
N GLY A 21 7.28 -14.12 10.21
CA GLY A 21 6.18 -14.88 9.63
C GLY A 21 5.23 -13.99 8.83
N GLY A 22 4.90 -14.41 7.62
CA GLY A 22 3.83 -13.80 6.82
C GLY A 22 2.44 -14.20 7.33
N PRO A 23 1.39 -13.45 6.95
CA PRO A 23 0.02 -13.84 7.27
C PRO A 23 -0.34 -15.09 6.47
N GLU A 24 -0.79 -16.14 7.17
CA GLU A 24 -1.15 -17.43 6.55
C GLU A 24 -2.58 -17.44 6.00
N THR A 25 -3.40 -16.46 6.40
CA THR A 25 -4.79 -16.34 5.95
C THR A 25 -5.12 -14.93 5.50
N VAL A 26 -6.13 -14.81 4.62
CA VAL A 26 -6.70 -13.52 4.18
C VAL A 26 -7.20 -12.69 5.37
N MET A 27 -7.73 -13.35 6.41
CA MET A 27 -8.19 -12.66 7.61
C MET A 27 -7.03 -12.02 8.39
N GLU A 28 -5.93 -12.76 8.60
CA GLU A 28 -4.75 -12.22 9.27
C GLU A 28 -4.07 -11.11 8.46
N PHE A 29 -4.07 -11.24 7.13
CA PHE A 29 -3.65 -10.17 6.23
C PHE A 29 -4.47 -8.89 6.47
N HIS A 30 -5.80 -8.98 6.52
CA HIS A 30 -6.66 -7.81 6.73
C HIS A 30 -6.50 -7.20 8.13
N LYS A 31 -6.33 -8.02 9.19
CA LYS A 31 -6.05 -7.51 10.53
C LYS A 31 -4.74 -6.72 10.57
N ARG A 32 -3.69 -7.22 9.90
CA ARG A 32 -2.41 -6.53 9.79
C ARG A 32 -2.53 -5.24 9.00
N ASP A 33 -3.17 -5.30 7.83
CA ASP A 33 -3.37 -4.13 6.97
C ASP A 33 -4.21 -3.04 7.66
N ARG A 34 -5.20 -3.42 8.48
CA ARG A 34 -5.97 -2.48 9.31
C ARG A 34 -5.08 -1.69 10.27
N ARG A 35 -4.11 -2.33 10.93
CA ARG A 35 -3.15 -1.65 11.82
C ARG A 35 -2.24 -0.71 11.05
N TRP A 36 -1.76 -1.13 9.89
CA TRP A 36 -0.94 -0.29 9.01
C TRP A 36 -1.72 0.92 8.49
N SER A 37 -2.98 0.73 8.13
CA SER A 37 -3.90 1.80 7.74
C SER A 37 -4.06 2.82 8.87
N GLN A 38 -4.33 2.37 10.10
CA GLN A 38 -4.42 3.24 11.28
C GLN A 38 -3.14 4.05 11.48
N GLY A 39 -1.97 3.39 11.50
CA GLY A 39 -0.67 4.05 11.70
C GLY A 39 -0.37 5.08 10.61
N ASN A 40 -0.64 4.75 9.35
CA ASN A 40 -0.42 5.68 8.24
C ASN A 40 -1.39 6.88 8.27
N MET A 41 -2.64 6.69 8.69
CA MET A 41 -3.58 7.82 8.84
C MET A 41 -3.19 8.74 10.00
N GLN A 42 -2.53 8.24 11.05
CA GLN A 42 -2.00 9.11 12.11
C GLN A 42 -0.94 10.10 11.57
N HIS A 43 -0.22 9.76 10.49
CA HIS A 43 0.76 10.66 9.88
C HIS A 43 0.14 11.96 9.35
N LEU A 44 -1.17 12.02 9.05
CA LEU A 44 -1.86 13.25 8.68
C LEU A 44 -1.67 14.37 9.73
N ARG A 45 -1.62 13.99 11.01
CA ARG A 45 -1.42 14.93 12.13
C ARG A 45 0.05 15.35 12.28
N LEU A 46 0.98 14.57 11.72
CA LEU A 46 2.43 14.73 11.91
C LEU A 46 3.13 15.39 10.72
N ILE A 47 2.59 15.28 9.51
CA ILE A 47 3.27 15.68 8.27
C ILE A 47 3.66 17.17 8.24
N ARG A 48 2.90 18.03 8.95
CA ARG A 48 3.18 19.47 9.11
C ARG A 48 4.10 19.81 10.30
N GLY A 49 4.71 18.80 10.93
CA GLY A 49 5.64 18.99 12.03
C GLY A 49 6.85 19.87 11.66
N LYS A 50 7.22 20.80 12.55
CA LYS A 50 8.42 21.62 12.42
C LYS A 50 9.69 20.74 12.46
N GLY A 51 10.74 21.11 11.74
CA GLY A 51 12.03 20.39 11.76
C GLY A 51 12.06 19.04 11.06
N LEU A 52 10.99 18.65 10.34
CA LEU A 52 11.01 17.45 9.49
C LEU A 52 11.73 17.74 8.16
N SER A 53 12.60 16.82 7.73
CA SER A 53 13.22 16.89 6.41
C SER A 53 12.16 16.68 5.30
N PRO A 54 12.35 17.24 4.09
CA PRO A 54 11.44 17.03 2.96
C PRO A 54 11.20 15.55 2.63
N VAL A 55 12.26 14.74 2.67
CA VAL A 55 12.19 13.29 2.44
C VAL A 55 11.29 12.59 3.47
N SER A 56 11.35 13.01 4.75
CA SER A 56 10.47 12.45 5.78
C SER A 56 9.00 12.78 5.51
N ARG A 57 8.72 13.99 5.01
CA ARG A 57 7.36 14.39 4.62
C ARG A 57 6.86 13.61 3.42
N LEU A 58 7.71 13.41 2.41
CA LEU A 58 7.37 12.60 1.25
C LEU A 58 7.04 11.16 1.68
N HIS A 59 7.85 10.56 2.56
CA HIS A 59 7.57 9.23 3.08
C HIS A 59 6.21 9.15 3.79
N PHE A 60 5.90 10.13 4.65
CA PHE A 60 4.56 10.22 5.26
C PHE A 60 3.45 10.39 4.24
N ALA A 61 3.63 11.26 3.24
CA ALA A 61 2.66 11.47 2.17
C ALA A 61 2.41 10.18 1.39
N CYS A 62 3.46 9.44 1.02
CA CYS A 62 3.33 8.15 0.35
C CYS A 62 2.56 7.14 1.20
N GLY A 63 2.85 7.05 2.50
CA GLY A 63 2.13 6.15 3.42
C GLY A 63 0.65 6.52 3.57
N ILE A 64 0.33 7.81 3.68
CA ILE A 64 -1.05 8.31 3.73
C ILE A 64 -1.77 7.99 2.41
N MET A 65 -1.17 8.35 1.27
CA MET A 65 -1.76 8.13 -0.04
C MET A 65 -1.90 6.65 -0.39
N GLY A 66 -1.04 5.78 0.13
CA GLY A 66 -1.15 4.34 -0.03
C GLY A 66 -2.48 3.76 0.44
N TYR A 67 -3.15 4.41 1.41
CA TYR A 67 -4.48 4.03 1.88
C TYR A 67 -5.60 4.95 1.38
N LEU A 68 -5.35 6.25 1.21
CA LEU A 68 -6.35 7.19 0.64
C LEU A 68 -6.63 6.92 -0.84
N ALA A 69 -5.72 6.30 -1.58
CA ALA A 69 -5.96 5.91 -2.96
C ALA A 69 -7.17 4.97 -3.09
N SER A 70 -7.38 4.05 -2.15
CA SER A 70 -8.45 3.05 -2.22
C SER A 70 -9.87 3.64 -2.26
N PRO A 71 -10.30 4.55 -1.36
CA PRO A 71 -11.60 5.21 -1.49
C PRO A 71 -11.71 6.09 -2.73
N LEU A 72 -10.63 6.74 -3.17
CA LEU A 72 -10.63 7.54 -4.39
C LEU A 72 -10.86 6.67 -5.64
N TRP A 73 -10.16 5.54 -5.73
CA TRP A 73 -10.34 4.56 -6.81
C TRP A 73 -11.72 3.92 -6.78
N LEU A 74 -12.23 3.56 -5.59
CA LEU A 74 -13.59 3.03 -5.47
C LEU A 74 -14.62 4.04 -5.96
N GLY A 75 -14.47 5.32 -5.56
CA GLY A 75 -15.32 6.40 -6.05
C GLY A 75 -15.27 6.56 -7.57
N LEU A 76 -14.08 6.46 -8.17
CA LEU A 76 -13.91 6.49 -9.63
C LEU A 76 -14.61 5.31 -10.32
N VAL A 77 -14.47 4.09 -9.79
CA VAL A 77 -15.14 2.90 -10.34
C VAL A 77 -16.66 3.04 -10.26
N ILE A 78 -17.18 3.50 -9.12
CA ILE A 78 -18.62 3.77 -8.95
C ILE A 78 -19.08 4.83 -9.96
N ALA A 79 -18.35 5.95 -10.07
CA ALA A 79 -18.68 7.01 -11.03
C ALA A 79 -18.70 6.48 -12.47
N ALA A 80 -17.71 5.66 -12.85
CA ALA A 80 -17.67 5.05 -14.19
C ALA A 80 -18.86 4.12 -14.46
N ILE A 81 -19.36 3.41 -13.45
CA ILE A 81 -20.54 2.55 -13.57
C ILE A 81 -21.81 3.39 -13.80
N PHE A 82 -21.99 4.49 -13.07
CA PHE A 82 -23.22 5.30 -13.13
C PHE A 82 -23.24 6.33 -14.25
N PHE A 83 -22.10 6.94 -14.56
CA PHE A 83 -22.00 8.04 -15.52
C PHE A 83 -21.39 7.61 -16.85
N GLY A 84 -20.94 6.36 -16.95
CA GLY A 84 -20.21 5.86 -18.11
C GLY A 84 -18.78 6.41 -18.18
N VAL A 85 -18.06 5.96 -19.21
CA VAL A 85 -16.69 6.38 -19.49
C VAL A 85 -16.70 7.22 -20.75
N SER A 86 -16.17 8.45 -20.70
CA SER A 86 -16.13 9.32 -21.87
C SER A 86 -15.15 8.81 -22.92
N GLU A 87 -15.39 9.15 -24.19
CA GLU A 87 -14.58 8.70 -25.33
C GLU A 87 -13.09 9.08 -25.21
N GLY A 88 -12.76 10.16 -24.47
CA GLY A 88 -11.40 10.61 -24.21
C GLY A 88 -10.63 9.82 -23.14
N MET A 89 -11.24 8.85 -22.45
CA MET A 89 -10.63 8.16 -21.31
C MET A 89 -9.75 6.97 -21.69
N LEU A 90 -9.68 6.60 -22.97
CA LEU A 90 -8.86 5.47 -23.42
C LEU A 90 -7.38 5.66 -23.06
N ILE A 91 -6.78 6.80 -23.43
CA ILE A 91 -5.35 7.06 -23.19
C ILE A 91 -5.03 7.09 -21.68
N PRO A 92 -5.77 7.84 -20.82
CA PRO A 92 -5.55 7.80 -19.37
C PRO A 92 -5.68 6.40 -18.76
N THR A 93 -6.65 5.62 -19.22
CA THR A 93 -6.89 4.25 -18.71
C THR A 93 -5.74 3.31 -19.07
N LEU A 94 -5.28 3.35 -20.33
CA LEU A 94 -4.12 2.57 -20.77
C LEU A 94 -2.84 3.00 -20.05
N GLY A 95 -2.65 4.30 -19.82
CA GLY A 95 -1.55 4.83 -19.02
C GLY A 95 -1.56 4.33 -17.58
N ALA A 96 -2.73 4.32 -16.93
CA ALA A 96 -2.89 3.82 -15.57
C ALA A 96 -2.61 2.30 -15.49
N ILE A 97 -3.15 1.50 -16.42
CA ILE A 97 -2.87 0.07 -16.52
C ILE A 97 -1.37 -0.16 -16.73
N GLY A 98 -0.76 0.57 -17.67
CA GLY A 98 0.68 0.49 -17.95
C GLY A 98 1.53 0.78 -16.72
N LEU A 99 1.20 1.82 -15.95
CA LEU A 99 1.92 2.18 -14.72
C LEU A 99 1.80 1.11 -13.64
N VAL A 100 0.61 0.52 -13.45
CA VAL A 100 0.37 -0.56 -12.47
C VAL A 100 1.12 -1.84 -12.87
N LEU A 101 1.20 -2.13 -14.17
CA LEU A 101 1.93 -3.28 -14.69
C LEU A 101 3.46 -3.07 -14.74
N LEU A 102 3.92 -1.82 -14.88
CA LEU A 102 5.33 -1.48 -14.99
C LEU A 102 6.14 -2.03 -13.80
N GLN A 103 5.69 -1.76 -12.57
CA GLN A 103 6.34 -2.28 -11.36
C GLN A 103 6.45 -3.82 -11.33
N LYS A 104 5.48 -4.54 -11.90
CA LYS A 104 5.50 -6.01 -12.01
C LYS A 104 6.45 -6.49 -13.11
N SER A 105 6.50 -5.76 -14.22
CA SER A 105 7.36 -6.10 -15.36
C SER A 105 8.85 -5.97 -15.05
N LEU A 106 9.27 -5.03 -14.20
CA LEU A 106 10.69 -4.80 -13.90
C LEU A 106 11.37 -6.06 -13.33
N GLY A 107 10.71 -6.75 -12.38
CA GLY A 107 11.23 -8.00 -11.81
C GLY A 107 11.24 -9.16 -12.81
N VAL A 108 10.22 -9.25 -13.66
CA VAL A 108 10.15 -10.24 -14.74
C VAL A 108 11.29 -10.03 -15.75
N VAL A 109 11.51 -8.78 -16.16
CA VAL A 109 12.56 -8.40 -17.11
C VAL A 109 13.95 -8.70 -16.54
N ASP A 110 14.23 -8.32 -15.28
CA ASP A 110 15.51 -8.64 -14.64
C ASP A 110 15.80 -10.15 -14.64
N TRP A 111 14.79 -10.98 -14.33
CA TRP A 111 14.96 -12.44 -14.32
C TRP A 111 15.17 -13.03 -15.72
N LEU A 112 14.45 -12.53 -16.72
CA LEU A 112 14.57 -12.98 -18.11
C LEU A 112 15.93 -12.61 -18.72
N ILE A 113 16.44 -11.42 -18.41
CA ILE A 113 17.78 -10.97 -18.83
C ILE A 113 18.87 -11.88 -18.22
N ARG A 114 18.74 -12.23 -16.93
CA ARG A 114 19.75 -13.06 -16.23
C ARG A 114 19.74 -14.53 -16.65
N ARG A 115 18.61 -15.09 -17.11
CA ARG A 115 18.49 -16.51 -17.45
C ARG A 115 17.69 -16.78 -18.73
N PRO A 116 18.16 -16.39 -19.93
CA PRO A 116 17.36 -16.36 -21.16
C PRO A 116 17.22 -17.76 -21.81
N THR A 117 16.46 -18.67 -21.21
CA THR A 117 16.12 -19.96 -21.82
C THR A 117 14.64 -20.05 -22.18
N LEU A 118 14.26 -20.78 -23.24
CA LEU A 118 12.84 -20.97 -23.60
C LEU A 118 12.01 -21.55 -22.44
N ARG A 119 12.62 -22.39 -21.60
CA ARG A 119 11.99 -22.94 -20.40
C ARG A 119 11.73 -21.86 -19.35
N THR A 120 12.71 -20.99 -19.09
CA THR A 120 12.58 -19.79 -18.24
C THR A 120 11.38 -18.95 -18.68
N TRP A 121 11.32 -18.60 -19.97
CA TRP A 121 10.23 -17.79 -20.53
C TRP A 121 8.85 -18.40 -20.29
N ARG A 122 8.69 -19.70 -20.57
CA ARG A 122 7.41 -20.40 -20.35
C ARG A 122 7.00 -20.42 -18.88
N ILE A 123 7.93 -20.60 -17.95
CA ILE A 123 7.63 -20.61 -16.51
C ILE A 123 7.20 -19.21 -16.07
N VAL A 124 7.97 -18.18 -16.44
CA VAL A 124 7.68 -16.78 -16.08
C VAL A 124 6.33 -16.33 -16.58
N LEU A 125 6.05 -16.55 -17.87
CA LEU A 125 4.79 -16.12 -18.45
C LEU A 125 3.59 -16.81 -17.78
N ARG A 126 3.71 -18.11 -17.46
CA ARG A 126 2.65 -18.83 -16.73
C ARG A 126 2.47 -18.32 -15.31
N THR A 127 3.57 -18.04 -14.60
CA THR A 127 3.53 -17.52 -13.23
C THR A 127 2.97 -16.09 -13.22
N ALA A 128 3.44 -15.22 -14.12
CA ALA A 128 2.96 -13.85 -14.26
C ALA A 128 1.47 -13.81 -14.62
N ALA A 129 0.99 -14.67 -15.52
CA ALA A 129 -0.43 -14.75 -15.86
C ALA A 129 -1.29 -15.19 -14.66
N ARG A 130 -0.83 -16.20 -13.90
CA ARG A 130 -1.54 -16.66 -12.68
C ARG A 130 -1.55 -15.59 -11.59
N GLU A 131 -0.42 -14.93 -11.39
CA GLU A 131 -0.29 -13.84 -10.43
C GLU A 131 -1.20 -12.66 -10.81
N LEU A 132 -1.19 -12.26 -12.08
CA LEU A 132 -2.07 -11.21 -12.59
C LEU A 132 -3.53 -11.56 -12.34
N PHE A 133 -3.96 -12.77 -12.72
CA PHE A 133 -5.32 -13.23 -12.49
C PHE A 133 -5.73 -13.18 -11.01
N LEU A 134 -4.91 -13.75 -10.12
CA LEU A 134 -5.19 -13.73 -8.67
C LEU A 134 -5.20 -12.31 -8.10
N SER A 135 -4.25 -11.47 -8.51
CA SER A 135 -4.17 -10.08 -8.05
C SER A 135 -5.37 -9.25 -8.50
N THR A 136 -5.87 -9.46 -9.72
CA THR A 136 -7.08 -8.82 -10.24
C THR A 136 -8.32 -9.23 -9.45
N LEU A 137 -8.41 -10.47 -8.97
CA LEU A 137 -9.51 -10.92 -8.11
C LEU A 137 -9.42 -10.37 -6.69
N ILE A 138 -8.20 -10.29 -6.14
CA ILE A 138 -7.98 -9.83 -4.76
C ILE A 138 -8.09 -8.31 -4.66
N ALA A 139 -7.73 -7.56 -5.71
CA ALA A 139 -7.67 -6.10 -5.68
C ALA A 139 -9.02 -5.43 -5.28
N PRO A 140 -10.19 -5.80 -5.84
CA PRO A 140 -11.47 -5.24 -5.41
C PRO A 140 -11.77 -5.51 -3.93
N MET A 141 -11.49 -6.72 -3.45
CA MET A 141 -11.67 -7.08 -2.05
C MET A 141 -10.81 -6.23 -1.13
N VAL A 142 -9.53 -6.05 -1.46
CA VAL A 142 -8.60 -5.20 -0.71
C VAL A 142 -9.02 -3.74 -0.76
N MET A 143 -9.41 -3.23 -1.93
CA MET A 143 -9.89 -1.86 -2.13
C MET A 143 -11.10 -1.55 -1.25
N MET A 144 -12.09 -2.46 -1.19
CA MET A 144 -13.25 -2.31 -0.30
C MET A 144 -12.83 -2.31 1.17
N ARG A 145 -11.99 -3.26 1.59
CA ARG A 145 -11.53 -3.37 2.99
C ARG A 145 -10.71 -2.14 3.43
N GLN A 146 -9.84 -1.63 2.57
CA GLN A 146 -9.06 -0.42 2.85
C GLN A 146 -9.93 0.83 2.87
N THR A 147 -10.94 0.91 1.99
CA THR A 147 -11.93 2.00 2.02
C THR A 147 -12.68 2.02 3.36
N VAL A 148 -13.23 0.88 3.79
CA VAL A 148 -13.90 0.76 5.09
C VAL A 148 -12.95 1.07 6.25
N SER A 149 -11.69 0.64 6.15
CA SER A 149 -10.64 0.99 7.11
C SER A 149 -10.45 2.51 7.23
N VAL A 150 -10.28 3.21 6.11
CA VAL A 150 -10.10 4.66 6.10
C VAL A 150 -11.33 5.39 6.65
N ILE A 151 -12.54 5.00 6.22
CA ILE A 151 -13.79 5.61 6.71
C ILE A 151 -13.95 5.38 8.22
N SER A 152 -13.73 4.15 8.68
CA SER A 152 -13.84 3.81 10.10
C SER A 152 -12.80 4.54 10.96
N ILE A 153 -11.60 4.75 10.44
CA ILE A 153 -10.58 5.60 11.07
C ILE A 153 -11.17 6.98 11.27
N PHE A 154 -11.53 7.68 10.19
CA PHE A 154 -12.05 9.06 10.30
C PHE A 154 -13.34 9.17 11.12
N ALA A 155 -14.07 8.08 11.32
CA ALA A 155 -15.23 8.03 12.20
C ALA A 155 -14.90 7.88 13.71
N GLY A 156 -13.62 7.79 14.12
CA GLY A 156 -13.25 7.59 15.53
C GLY A 156 -12.85 6.17 15.91
N ASN A 157 -12.99 5.19 15.01
CA ASN A 157 -12.80 3.79 15.38
C ASN A 157 -11.33 3.39 15.29
N ASP A 158 -10.75 2.99 16.41
CA ASP A 158 -9.40 2.44 16.46
C ASP A 158 -9.41 0.92 16.22
N CYS A 159 -8.28 0.41 15.74
CA CYS A 159 -8.00 -1.02 15.57
C CYS A 159 -7.68 -1.75 16.89
N GLY A 160 -7.66 -1.05 18.03
CA GLY A 160 -7.43 -1.63 19.35
C GLY A 160 -5.96 -1.98 19.63
N TRP A 161 -5.02 -1.31 18.94
CA TRP A 161 -3.60 -1.54 19.15
C TRP A 161 -3.18 -1.11 20.55
N LYS A 162 -2.75 -2.07 21.37
CA LYS A 162 -2.14 -1.81 22.68
C LYS A 162 -0.63 -1.61 22.49
N PRO A 163 -0.07 -0.44 22.84
CA PRO A 163 1.37 -0.24 22.80
C PRO A 163 2.09 -1.26 23.68
N ALA A 164 3.23 -1.77 23.22
CA ALA A 164 4.14 -2.57 24.04
C ALA A 164 4.75 -1.63 25.10
N GLY A 165 4.20 -1.68 26.31
CA GLY A 165 4.50 -0.77 27.41
C GLY A 165 3.23 -0.02 27.80
N GLY A 166 2.69 -0.37 28.97
CA GLY A 166 1.47 0.24 29.52
C GLY A 166 1.62 1.75 29.69
N ALA A 167 1.29 2.51 28.65
CA ALA A 167 1.29 3.96 28.67
C ALA A 167 -0.16 4.44 28.68
N ARG A 168 -0.46 5.22 29.73
CA ARG A 168 -1.72 5.88 30.11
C ARG A 168 -2.72 6.11 28.97
N LYS A 169 -4.00 5.85 29.28
CA LYS A 169 -5.18 6.38 28.59
C LYS A 169 -4.99 7.89 28.36
N ARG A 170 -4.43 8.29 27.22
CA ARG A 170 -4.26 9.68 26.83
C ARG A 170 -5.15 9.91 25.63
N GLY A 171 -6.37 10.38 25.92
CA GLY A 171 -7.33 10.94 24.98
C GLY A 171 -7.88 9.92 23.98
N ASP A 172 -9.19 9.72 23.98
CA ASP A 172 -9.89 9.03 22.91
C ASP A 172 -9.34 9.47 21.54
N MET A 173 -9.06 8.50 20.67
CA MET A 173 -8.81 8.74 19.25
C MET A 173 -10.10 9.18 18.53
N ARG A 174 -10.77 10.21 19.05
CA ARG A 174 -11.81 10.93 18.33
C ARG A 174 -11.11 11.74 17.23
N TRP A 175 -11.65 11.61 16.04
CA TRP A 175 -11.27 12.43 14.89
C TRP A 175 -12.04 13.74 14.94
#